data_AF-A0A2K1XCG3-F1
#
_entry.id   AF-A0A2K1XCG3-F1
#
_cell.length_a   1.000
_cell.length_b   1.000
_cell.length_c   1.000
_cell.angle_alpha   90.00
_cell.angle_beta   90.00
_cell.angle_gamma   90.00
#
_symmetry.space_group_name_H-M   'P 1'
#
loop_
_entity.id
_entity.type
_entity.pdbx_description
1 polymer ?
#
loop_
_entity_poly.entity_id
_entity_poly.type
_entity_poly.pdbx_seq_one_letter_code
_entity_poly.pdbx_strand_id
1 'polypeptide(L)'
;MNKKAMLEMQTWSDLPIELLELIFCRLSLEDNIRSSIACKRWNTAAISVRVVNHSPWLMYFPKFGNMYEFYDPAQRKTYSLELPELYGSRVCYTKDGWLLLYRPRTNRVFFFNPFSREVVKLPRFELTYQIVAFSCAPTSNTCVVFTVRHISPTIVAISTCHPGATEWVTVNYQNRLPFVSSIWNKIVFCNGFFYCLSLTGWLGVFDPLEHTWSVLAVPPPKCPENFFAKNWWKGKFMSEHNGDILVIYTCCSENPIIFKLDQSKMFWREMKTLDGMTLFASFLSSHSRSDLPGMMRNSVYFSKVRFFGKRCISYSLDDCRYYPRKQCHDWGEQDPFENIWIEPPEDLSSFI
;
A
#
# COMPACT_ATOMS: atom_id res chain seq x y z
N MET A 1 25.42 -56.91 16.51
CA MET A 1 25.74 -55.73 15.68
C MET A 1 24.80 -55.72 14.49
N ASN A 2 23.85 -54.79 14.42
CA ASN A 2 23.28 -54.38 13.13
C ASN A 2 22.75 -52.95 13.22
N LYS A 3 23.64 -51.99 12.94
CA LYS A 3 23.42 -50.53 12.90
C LYS A 3 22.45 -50.08 11.78
N LYS A 4 21.68 -50.99 11.18
CA LYS A 4 20.96 -50.77 9.92
C LYS A 4 19.44 -50.67 10.06
N ALA A 5 18.89 -50.80 11.27
CA ALA A 5 17.44 -50.80 11.53
C ALA A 5 16.96 -49.63 12.42
N MET A 6 17.76 -48.57 12.57
CA MET A 6 17.43 -47.40 13.42
C MET A 6 17.33 -46.09 12.62
N LEU A 7 17.16 -46.20 11.30
CA LEU A 7 17.11 -45.07 10.37
C LEU A 7 15.76 -44.92 9.64
N GLU A 8 14.76 -45.72 9.98
CA GLU A 8 13.42 -45.61 9.38
C GLU A 8 12.40 -45.22 10.45
N MET A 9 11.68 -44.13 10.14
CA MET A 9 10.68 -43.42 10.93
C MET A 9 11.20 -42.37 11.92
N GLN A 10 12.09 -41.47 11.48
CA GLN A 10 12.01 -40.09 12.00
C GLN A 10 10.69 -39.51 11.48
N THR A 11 9.68 -39.50 12.32
CA THR A 11 8.43 -38.82 12.01
C THR A 11 8.68 -37.32 12.00
N TRP A 12 8.08 -36.59 11.06
CA TRP A 12 8.17 -35.11 11.04
C TRP A 12 7.67 -34.45 12.35
N SER A 13 6.98 -35.21 13.20
CA SER A 13 6.60 -34.91 14.58
C SER A 13 7.79 -34.73 15.56
N ASP A 14 8.96 -35.27 15.22
CA ASP A 14 10.16 -35.29 16.07
C ASP A 14 11.10 -34.11 15.83
N LEU A 15 10.77 -33.25 14.86
CA LEU A 15 11.53 -32.05 14.56
C LEU A 15 11.59 -31.13 15.80
N PRO A 16 12.76 -30.55 16.14
CA PRO A 16 12.89 -29.51 17.15
C PRO A 16 11.87 -28.38 16.94
N ILE A 17 11.36 -27.81 18.04
CA ILE A 17 10.28 -26.81 17.98
C ILE A 17 10.73 -25.56 17.22
N GLU A 18 12.00 -25.20 17.36
CA GLU A 18 12.64 -24.07 16.71
C GLU A 18 12.65 -24.22 15.18
N LEU A 19 12.83 -25.45 14.68
CA LEU A 19 12.76 -25.74 13.25
C LEU A 19 11.31 -25.71 12.75
N LEU A 20 10.36 -26.20 13.54
CA LEU A 20 8.93 -26.11 13.21
C LEU A 20 8.49 -24.64 13.16
N GLU A 21 8.93 -23.82 14.10
CA GLU A 21 8.68 -22.37 14.13
C GLU A 21 9.25 -21.67 12.88
N LEU A 22 10.47 -22.00 12.47
CA LEU A 22 11.08 -21.47 11.23
C LEU A 22 10.36 -21.91 9.96
N ILE A 23 9.76 -23.10 9.95
CA ILE A 23 8.93 -23.57 8.83
C ILE A 23 7.60 -22.82 8.85
N PHE A 24 6.91 -22.81 10.00
CA PHE A 24 5.57 -22.28 10.15
C PHE A 24 5.49 -20.76 10.05
N CYS A 25 6.56 -20.02 10.36
CA CYS A 25 6.62 -18.57 10.16
C CYS A 25 6.70 -18.17 8.67
N ARG A 26 7.02 -19.12 7.79
CA ARG A 26 7.06 -18.93 6.33
C ARG A 26 5.81 -19.42 5.62
N LEU A 27 4.88 -20.04 6.35
CA LEU A 27 3.62 -20.54 5.78
C LEU A 27 2.61 -19.40 5.67
N SER A 28 1.71 -19.52 4.68
CA SER A 28 0.47 -18.74 4.67
C SER A 28 -0.32 -19.04 5.95
N LEU A 29 -1.20 -18.14 6.38
CA LEU A 29 -2.08 -18.37 7.53
C LEU A 29 -2.91 -19.64 7.34
N GLU A 30 -3.32 -19.93 6.11
CA GLU A 30 -4.08 -21.15 5.79
C GLU A 30 -3.26 -22.42 6.02
N ASP A 31 -2.02 -22.46 5.53
CA ASP A 31 -1.15 -23.61 5.71
C ASP A 31 -0.63 -23.72 7.14
N ASN A 32 -0.45 -22.61 7.83
CA ASN A 32 -0.18 -22.58 9.27
C ASN A 32 -1.36 -23.19 10.05
N ILE A 33 -2.60 -22.81 9.75
CA ILE A 33 -3.81 -23.38 10.39
C ILE A 33 -3.89 -24.88 10.10
N ARG A 34 -3.69 -25.31 8.84
CA ARG A 34 -3.67 -26.72 8.46
C ARG A 34 -2.55 -27.51 9.16
N SER A 35 -1.38 -26.91 9.31
CA SER A 35 -0.27 -27.54 10.05
C SER A 35 -0.58 -27.63 11.54
N SER A 36 -1.29 -26.64 12.09
CA SER A 36 -1.66 -26.60 13.50
C SER A 36 -2.65 -27.70 13.92
N ILE A 37 -3.34 -28.35 12.99
CA ILE A 37 -4.26 -29.45 13.29
C ILE A 37 -3.60 -30.84 13.22
N ALA A 38 -2.34 -30.93 12.78
CA ALA A 38 -1.67 -32.22 12.58
C ALA A 38 -1.34 -32.95 13.89
N CYS A 39 -0.72 -32.27 14.85
CA CYS A 39 -0.46 -32.80 16.19
C CYS A 39 -0.28 -31.67 17.22
N LYS A 40 -0.30 -31.98 18.52
CA LYS A 40 -0.15 -30.98 19.60
C LYS A 40 1.13 -30.16 19.48
N ARG A 41 2.26 -30.79 19.14
CA ARG A 41 3.55 -30.11 19.02
C ARG A 41 3.55 -29.10 17.86
N TRP A 42 2.99 -29.52 16.72
CA TRP A 42 2.82 -28.64 15.57
C TRP A 42 1.81 -27.53 15.84
N ASN A 43 0.75 -27.82 16.60
CA ASN A 43 -0.21 -26.81 17.05
C ASN A 43 0.49 -25.71 17.86
N THR A 44 1.28 -26.10 18.86
CA THR A 44 2.02 -25.15 19.71
C THR A 44 2.97 -24.30 18.89
N ALA A 45 3.81 -24.92 18.04
CA ALA A 45 4.76 -24.21 17.21
C ALA A 45 4.09 -23.33 16.14
N ALA A 46 2.99 -23.79 15.53
CA ALA A 46 2.29 -23.04 14.51
C ALA A 46 1.60 -21.82 15.10
N ILE A 47 1.02 -21.95 16.29
CA ILE A 47 0.39 -20.84 17.02
C ILE A 47 1.44 -19.83 17.50
N SER A 48 2.61 -20.28 18.00
CA SER A 48 3.65 -19.37 18.51
C SER A 48 4.18 -18.41 17.44
N VAL A 49 4.23 -18.84 16.18
CA VAL A 49 4.67 -18.02 15.03
C VAL A 49 3.53 -17.58 14.11
N ARG A 50 2.27 -17.78 14.50
CA ARG A 50 1.13 -17.42 13.66
C ARG A 50 1.05 -15.91 13.51
N VAL A 51 1.41 -15.42 12.34
CA VAL A 51 1.19 -14.02 11.97
C VAL A 51 -0.22 -13.89 11.42
N VAL A 52 -1.11 -13.25 12.18
CA VAL A 52 -2.39 -12.76 11.66
C VAL A 52 -2.17 -11.31 11.26
N ASN A 53 -2.11 -11.04 9.96
CA ASN A 53 -2.02 -9.67 9.51
C ASN A 53 -3.30 -8.91 9.86
N HIS A 54 -3.14 -7.66 10.28
CA HIS A 54 -4.28 -6.77 10.48
C HIS A 54 -4.57 -6.02 9.18
N SER A 55 -5.87 -5.84 8.89
CA SER A 55 -6.28 -4.94 7.82
C SER A 55 -5.88 -3.50 8.19
N PRO A 56 -5.39 -2.69 7.23
CA PRO A 56 -5.23 -1.27 7.43
C PRO A 56 -6.52 -0.62 7.91
N TRP A 57 -6.38 0.39 8.75
CA TRP A 57 -7.48 1.21 9.23
C TRP A 57 -7.66 2.42 8.33
N LEU A 58 -8.89 2.89 8.19
CA LEU A 58 -9.19 4.09 7.43
C LEU A 58 -9.18 5.30 8.36
N MET A 59 -8.16 6.14 8.24
CA MET A 59 -8.04 7.40 8.97
C MET A 59 -8.79 8.50 8.24
N TYR A 60 -9.77 9.12 8.91
CA TYR A 60 -10.56 10.23 8.41
C TYR A 60 -9.99 11.56 8.87
N PHE A 61 -9.93 12.52 7.95
CA PHE A 61 -9.47 13.86 8.25
C PHE A 61 -10.65 14.74 8.66
N PRO A 62 -10.61 15.36 9.86
CA PRO A 62 -11.69 16.22 10.30
C PRO A 62 -11.72 17.50 9.46
N LYS A 63 -12.93 17.98 9.15
CA LYS A 63 -13.11 19.32 8.54
C LYS A 63 -12.78 20.44 9.52
N PHE A 64 -13.00 20.21 10.81
CA PHE A 64 -12.75 21.16 11.89
C PHE A 64 -12.27 20.44 13.15
N GLY A 65 -11.41 21.10 13.93
CA GLY A 65 -10.84 20.52 15.15
C GLY A 65 -9.73 19.52 14.88
N ASN A 66 -9.33 18.81 15.93
CA ASN A 66 -8.19 17.89 15.91
C ASN A 66 -8.60 16.44 16.21
N MET A 67 -9.89 16.12 16.19
CA MET A 67 -10.38 14.76 16.46
C MET A 67 -10.38 13.95 15.16
N TYR A 68 -9.49 12.97 15.06
CA TYR A 68 -9.36 12.07 13.91
C TYR A 68 -10.04 10.75 14.22
N GLU A 69 -10.76 10.21 13.25
CA GLU A 69 -11.43 8.91 13.37
C GLU A 69 -10.66 7.84 12.59
N PHE A 70 -10.52 6.66 13.18
CA PHE A 70 -9.87 5.50 12.61
C PHE A 70 -10.88 4.36 12.53
N TYR A 71 -11.28 3.99 11.33
CA TYR A 71 -12.24 2.92 11.10
C TYR A 71 -11.54 1.60 10.78
N ASP A 72 -11.79 0.58 11.59
CA ASP A 72 -11.37 -0.80 11.38
C ASP A 72 -12.39 -1.52 10.47
N PRO A 73 -12.02 -1.89 9.22
CA PRO A 73 -12.92 -2.59 8.31
C PRO A 73 -13.22 -4.03 8.70
N ALA A 74 -12.33 -4.69 9.45
CA ALA A 74 -12.51 -6.07 9.90
C ALA A 74 -13.51 -6.14 11.06
N GLN A 75 -13.35 -5.26 12.06
CA GLN A 75 -14.23 -5.21 13.24
C GLN A 75 -15.47 -4.32 13.04
N ARG A 76 -15.48 -3.47 12.01
CA ARG A 76 -16.50 -2.43 11.78
C ARG A 76 -16.64 -1.48 12.96
N LYS A 77 -15.51 -1.17 13.59
CA LYS A 77 -15.42 -0.31 14.77
C LYS A 77 -14.66 0.95 14.40
N THR A 78 -15.10 2.07 14.96
CA THR A 78 -14.40 3.36 14.82
C THR A 78 -13.77 3.71 16.16
N TYR A 79 -12.52 4.13 16.11
CA TYR A 79 -11.76 4.68 17.21
C TYR A 79 -11.50 6.17 16.93
N SER A 80 -11.28 6.96 17.97
CA SER A 80 -11.03 8.40 17.82
C SER A 80 -9.79 8.81 18.60
N LEU A 81 -8.97 9.70 18.03
CA LEU A 81 -7.80 10.29 18.68
C LEU A 81 -7.75 11.79 18.42
N GLU A 82 -7.39 12.55 19.45
CA GLU A 82 -7.09 13.96 19.28
C GLU A 82 -5.62 14.15 18.83
N LEU A 83 -5.39 14.65 17.62
CA LEU A 83 -4.06 14.81 17.00
C LEU A 83 -3.76 16.29 16.69
N PRO A 84 -3.54 17.16 17.69
CA PRO A 84 -3.26 18.59 17.48
C PRO A 84 -1.97 18.84 16.67
N GLU A 85 -1.04 17.90 16.64
CA GLU A 85 0.22 17.96 15.91
C GLU A 85 0.01 18.06 14.40
N LEU A 86 -1.13 17.53 13.91
CA LEU A 86 -1.53 17.54 12.51
C LEU A 86 -2.13 18.88 12.08
N TYR A 87 -2.44 19.79 13.01
CA TYR A 87 -3.09 21.05 12.71
C TYR A 87 -2.38 21.83 11.58
N GLY A 88 -3.17 22.23 10.58
CA GLY A 88 -2.69 22.96 9.39
C GLY A 88 -1.79 22.16 8.45
N SER A 89 -1.70 20.84 8.63
CA SER A 89 -0.87 19.94 7.83
C SER A 89 -1.74 19.12 6.87
N ARG A 90 -1.20 18.80 5.70
CA ARG A 90 -1.79 17.89 4.72
C ARG A 90 -1.09 16.55 4.82
N VAL A 91 -1.85 15.47 4.83
CA VAL A 91 -1.29 14.11 4.67
C VAL A 91 -0.91 13.94 3.20
N CYS A 92 0.31 13.47 2.97
CA CYS A 92 0.88 13.30 1.63
C CYS A 92 1.05 11.83 1.25
N TYR A 93 1.47 11.01 2.22
CA TYR A 93 1.72 9.58 2.01
C TYR A 93 1.67 8.84 3.35
N THR A 94 1.56 7.51 3.29
CA THR A 94 1.55 6.64 4.46
C THR A 94 2.11 5.27 4.11
N LYS A 95 2.93 4.74 5.02
CA LYS A 95 3.55 3.41 4.95
C LYS A 95 4.09 3.08 6.34
N ASP A 96 4.05 1.80 6.72
CA ASP A 96 4.58 1.27 7.98
C ASP A 96 4.03 1.99 9.23
N GLY A 97 2.78 2.46 9.19
CA GLY A 97 2.14 3.19 10.30
C GLY A 97 2.57 4.65 10.44
N TRP A 98 3.41 5.16 9.54
CA TRP A 98 3.88 6.54 9.54
C TRP A 98 3.18 7.38 8.49
N LEU A 99 2.80 8.60 8.87
CA LEU A 99 2.30 9.63 7.96
C LEU A 99 3.45 10.52 7.52
N LEU A 100 3.51 10.84 6.23
CA LEU A 100 4.29 11.97 5.74
C LEU A 100 3.38 13.19 5.61
N LEU A 101 3.77 14.30 6.24
CA LEU A 101 2.97 15.50 6.38
C LEU A 101 3.65 16.71 5.78
N TYR A 102 2.86 17.57 5.14
CA TYR A 102 3.29 18.86 4.61
C TYR A 102 2.49 20.00 5.24
N ARG A 103 3.16 21.04 5.73
CA ARG A 103 2.52 22.24 6.30
C ARG A 103 2.75 23.46 5.38
N PRO A 104 1.81 23.78 4.47
CA PRO A 104 2.03 24.76 3.40
C PRO A 104 2.48 26.14 3.86
N ARG A 105 1.95 26.65 4.99
CA ARG A 105 2.31 27.99 5.50
C ARG A 105 3.79 28.15 5.86
N THR A 106 4.48 27.04 6.13
CA THR A 106 5.85 27.06 6.65
C THR A 106 6.81 26.21 5.84
N ASN A 107 6.32 25.59 4.76
CA ASN A 107 7.02 24.57 3.96
C ASN A 107 7.66 23.45 4.81
N ARG A 108 7.08 23.15 5.99
CA ARG A 108 7.60 22.08 6.85
C ARG A 108 7.14 20.74 6.30
N VAL A 109 8.09 19.82 6.16
CA VAL A 109 7.84 18.41 5.87
C VAL A 109 8.31 17.61 7.08
N PHE A 110 7.49 16.66 7.53
CA PHE A 110 7.82 15.84 8.68
C PHE A 110 7.02 14.54 8.65
N PHE A 111 7.58 13.51 9.27
CA PHE A 111 6.86 12.29 9.58
C PHE A 111 6.18 12.39 10.93
N PHE A 112 5.06 11.70 11.07
CA PHE A 112 4.36 11.54 12.34
C PHE A 112 3.74 10.15 12.43
N ASN A 113 3.91 9.50 13.57
CA ASN A 113 3.16 8.29 13.90
C ASN A 113 1.99 8.69 14.83
N PRO A 114 0.73 8.50 14.42
CA PRO A 114 -0.42 8.94 15.22
C PRO A 114 -0.61 8.16 16.52
N PHE A 115 -0.02 6.97 16.65
CA PHE A 115 -0.19 6.09 17.80
C PHE A 115 0.94 6.30 18.82
N SER A 116 2.20 6.33 18.37
CA SER A 116 3.35 6.61 19.25
C SER A 116 3.58 8.10 19.50
N ARG A 117 2.92 8.98 18.75
CA ARG A 117 3.11 10.45 18.74
C ARG A 117 4.52 10.92 18.36
N GLU A 118 5.36 10.02 17.86
CA GLU A 118 6.71 10.36 17.44
C GLU A 118 6.70 11.26 16.20
N VAL A 119 7.65 12.21 16.17
CA VAL A 119 7.83 13.17 15.08
C VAL A 119 9.25 13.09 14.56
N VAL A 120 9.42 12.87 13.26
CA VAL A 120 10.72 12.95 12.59
C VAL A 120 10.69 14.11 11.59
N LYS A 121 11.49 15.14 11.83
CA LYS A 121 11.51 16.36 11.00
C LYS A 121 12.39 16.14 9.77
N LEU A 122 11.96 16.70 8.64
CA LEU A 122 12.78 16.85 7.44
C LEU A 122 13.08 18.34 7.20
N PRO A 123 14.11 18.65 6.38
CA PRO A 123 14.33 20.00 5.89
C PRO A 123 13.08 20.57 5.21
N ARG A 124 12.92 21.89 5.27
CA ARG A 124 11.80 22.56 4.63
C ARG A 124 11.86 22.37 3.12
N PHE A 125 10.70 22.14 2.51
CA PHE A 125 10.60 21.90 1.08
C PHE A 125 9.21 22.24 0.57
N GLU A 126 9.14 22.83 -0.63
CA GLU A 126 7.88 23.18 -1.25
C GLU A 126 7.31 21.98 -2.02
N LEU A 127 6.31 21.30 -1.44
CA LEU A 127 5.64 20.15 -2.05
C LEU A 127 4.47 20.53 -2.96
N THR A 128 4.40 21.77 -3.44
CA THR A 128 3.33 22.22 -4.33
C THR A 128 3.43 21.48 -5.69
N TYR A 129 2.37 20.78 -6.09
CA TYR A 129 2.26 20.02 -7.36
C TYR A 129 3.20 18.81 -7.51
N GLN A 130 3.76 18.31 -6.41
CA GLN A 130 4.59 17.11 -6.43
C GLN A 130 3.79 15.90 -5.93
N ILE A 131 4.06 14.73 -6.51
CA ILE A 131 3.70 13.46 -5.87
C ILE A 131 4.90 13.01 -5.03
N VAL A 132 4.61 12.39 -3.89
CA VAL A 132 5.64 12.00 -2.91
C VAL A 132 5.33 10.63 -2.32
N ALA A 133 6.38 9.88 -2.05
CA ALA A 133 6.35 8.63 -1.30
C ALA A 133 7.63 8.48 -0.46
N PHE A 134 7.64 7.51 0.43
CA PHE A 134 8.86 7.12 1.16
C PHE A 134 9.02 5.60 1.19
N SER A 135 10.26 5.14 1.32
CA SER A 135 10.61 3.73 1.13
C SER A 135 10.22 2.82 2.29
N CYS A 136 10.40 3.26 3.53
CA CYS A 136 10.13 2.51 4.75
C CYS A 136 10.00 3.47 5.96
N ALA A 137 9.64 2.95 7.13
CA ALA A 137 9.56 3.73 8.37
C ALA A 137 10.77 4.69 8.57
N PRO A 138 10.54 5.96 8.98
CA PRO A 138 11.59 6.97 9.13
C PRO A 138 12.56 6.72 10.29
N THR A 139 12.30 5.70 11.11
CA THR A 139 13.22 5.20 12.13
C THR A 139 14.31 4.31 11.53
N SER A 140 14.14 3.84 10.30
CA SER A 140 15.15 3.09 9.56
C SER A 140 16.17 4.01 8.91
N ASN A 141 17.46 3.67 9.03
CA ASN A 141 18.56 4.39 8.37
C ASN A 141 18.54 4.28 6.84
N THR A 142 17.68 3.44 6.28
CA THR A 142 17.50 3.25 4.82
C THR A 142 16.26 3.98 4.28
N CYS A 143 15.59 4.77 5.12
CA CYS A 143 14.43 5.55 4.70
C CYS A 143 14.84 6.64 3.71
N VAL A 144 14.24 6.60 2.53
CA VAL A 144 14.38 7.60 1.48
C VAL A 144 13.00 8.17 1.20
N VAL A 145 12.91 9.49 1.18
CA VAL A 145 11.75 10.24 0.68
C VAL A 145 12.02 10.64 -0.74
N PHE A 146 11.06 10.36 -1.62
CA PHE A 146 11.16 10.60 -3.05
C PHE A 146 9.99 11.49 -3.49
N THR A 147 10.29 12.53 -4.25
CA THR A 147 9.30 13.36 -4.92
C THR A 147 9.60 13.46 -6.40
N VAL A 148 8.55 13.63 -7.21
CA VAL A 148 8.70 13.97 -8.62
C VAL A 148 7.71 15.04 -9.02
N ARG A 149 8.20 16.05 -9.73
CA ARG A 149 7.39 17.12 -10.34
C ARG A 149 7.76 17.32 -11.80
N HIS A 150 6.77 17.66 -12.62
CA HIS A 150 7.02 18.06 -14.00
C HIS A 150 7.50 19.51 -14.04
N ILE A 151 8.64 19.75 -14.70
CA ILE A 151 9.15 21.10 -15.00
C ILE A 151 8.68 21.54 -16.38
N SER A 152 8.74 20.60 -17.31
CA SER A 152 8.22 20.71 -18.67
C SER A 152 7.75 19.32 -19.11
N PRO A 153 7.05 19.19 -20.24
CA PRO A 153 6.64 17.88 -20.74
C PRO A 153 7.74 16.81 -20.83
N THR A 154 8.98 17.25 -21.08
CA THR A 154 10.14 16.38 -21.31
C THR A 154 11.13 16.37 -20.15
N ILE A 155 10.87 17.10 -19.07
CA ILE A 155 11.78 17.20 -17.93
C ILE A 155 11.01 17.07 -16.62
N VAL A 156 11.46 16.15 -15.77
CA VAL A 156 11.01 16.04 -14.38
C VAL A 156 12.13 16.46 -13.43
N ALA A 157 11.76 17.16 -12.36
CA ALA A 157 12.65 17.34 -11.22
C ALA A 157 12.30 16.27 -10.19
N ILE A 158 13.30 15.47 -9.84
CA ILE A 158 13.22 14.47 -8.78
C ILE A 158 13.96 15.01 -7.58
N SER A 159 13.32 14.96 -6.42
CA SER A 159 13.94 15.38 -5.17
C SER A 159 13.96 14.23 -4.17
N THR A 160 15.11 13.99 -3.56
CA THR A 160 15.28 12.98 -2.52
C THR A 160 15.71 13.59 -1.20
N CYS A 161 15.33 12.94 -0.12
CA CYS A 161 15.71 13.30 1.24
C CYS A 161 15.68 12.06 2.12
N HIS A 162 16.24 12.15 3.32
CA HIS A 162 16.21 11.09 4.32
C HIS A 162 16.10 11.70 5.73
N PRO A 163 15.62 10.95 6.71
CA PRO A 163 15.69 11.35 8.12
C PRO A 163 17.10 11.80 8.52
N GLY A 164 17.19 12.96 9.18
CA GLY A 164 18.48 13.55 9.60
C GLY A 164 19.22 14.37 8.54
N ALA A 165 18.74 14.42 7.30
CA ALA A 165 19.30 15.31 6.27
C ALA A 165 19.13 16.80 6.63
N THR A 166 20.02 17.65 6.13
CA THR A 166 19.95 19.12 6.28
C THR A 166 19.27 19.82 5.11
N GLU A 167 19.27 19.19 3.94
CA GLU A 167 18.66 19.72 2.71
C GLU A 167 18.09 18.61 1.83
N TRP A 168 17.33 19.00 0.81
CA TRP A 168 16.82 18.11 -0.22
C TRP A 168 17.76 18.12 -1.42
N VAL A 169 18.05 16.95 -1.98
CA VAL A 169 18.83 16.84 -3.22
C VAL A 169 17.85 16.84 -4.38
N THR A 170 17.96 17.80 -5.31
CA THR A 170 17.06 17.92 -6.46
C THR A 170 17.85 17.83 -7.76
N VAL A 171 17.44 16.92 -8.66
CA VAL A 171 18.08 16.72 -9.97
C VAL A 171 17.01 16.67 -11.07
N ASN A 172 17.32 17.29 -12.20
CA ASN A 172 16.45 17.27 -13.38
C ASN A 172 16.81 16.09 -14.29
N TYR A 173 15.80 15.30 -14.66
CA TYR A 173 15.95 14.15 -15.54
C TYR A 173 15.12 14.30 -16.81
N GLN A 174 15.62 13.70 -17.89
CA GLN A 174 14.87 13.57 -19.13
C GLN A 174 13.68 12.63 -18.93
N ASN A 175 12.50 13.10 -19.31
CA ASN A 175 11.23 12.42 -19.17
C ASN A 175 10.71 12.00 -20.54
N ARG A 176 11.17 10.85 -21.03
CA ARG A 176 10.82 10.32 -22.37
C ARG A 176 9.48 9.59 -22.35
N LEU A 177 8.40 10.29 -22.02
CA LEU A 177 7.04 9.75 -22.18
C LEU A 177 6.65 9.78 -23.67
N PRO A 178 6.02 8.72 -24.20
CA PRO A 178 5.55 8.71 -25.60
C PRO A 178 4.50 9.77 -25.92
N PHE A 179 3.85 10.32 -24.88
CA PHE A 179 2.86 11.39 -25.00
C PHE A 179 3.26 12.58 -24.13
N VAL A 180 3.36 13.75 -24.76
CA VAL A 180 3.84 15.02 -24.19
C VAL A 180 2.94 15.54 -23.06
N SER A 181 1.68 15.10 -22.98
CA SER A 181 0.70 15.60 -22.00
C SER A 181 0.46 14.70 -20.78
N SER A 182 1.25 13.63 -20.59
CA SER A 182 1.04 12.72 -19.45
C SER A 182 1.86 13.11 -18.22
N ILE A 183 1.22 13.16 -17.05
CA ILE A 183 1.88 13.41 -15.76
C ILE A 183 2.00 12.14 -14.92
N TRP A 184 2.96 12.14 -13.99
CA TRP A 184 3.10 11.09 -12.98
C TRP A 184 2.01 11.26 -11.93
N ASN A 185 1.40 10.15 -11.49
CA ASN A 185 0.22 10.22 -10.63
C ASN A 185 0.24 9.31 -9.41
N LYS A 186 0.82 8.11 -9.52
CA LYS A 186 0.94 7.17 -8.39
C LYS A 186 2.39 6.75 -8.21
N ILE A 187 2.79 6.54 -6.96
CA ILE A 187 4.12 6.05 -6.60
C ILE A 187 3.98 4.85 -5.68
N VAL A 188 4.80 3.83 -5.91
CA VAL A 188 5.04 2.77 -4.94
C VAL A 188 6.53 2.48 -4.84
N PHE A 189 7.01 2.20 -3.63
CA PHE A 189 8.36 1.71 -3.40
C PHE A 189 8.36 0.18 -3.38
N CYS A 190 9.15 -0.46 -4.23
CA CYS A 190 9.18 -1.91 -4.37
C CYS A 190 10.61 -2.37 -4.70
N ASN A 191 11.12 -3.38 -3.98
CA ASN A 191 12.44 -3.97 -4.21
C ASN A 191 13.60 -2.97 -4.40
N GLY A 192 13.59 -1.86 -3.65
CA GLY A 192 14.66 -0.85 -3.72
C GLY A 192 14.38 0.32 -4.67
N PHE A 193 13.34 0.27 -5.50
CA PHE A 193 13.05 1.29 -6.51
C PHE A 193 11.73 2.01 -6.25
N PHE A 194 11.64 3.27 -6.68
CA PHE A 194 10.37 3.98 -6.75
C PHE A 194 9.76 3.85 -8.14
N TYR A 195 8.62 3.17 -8.23
CA TYR A 195 7.86 3.03 -9.46
C TYR A 195 6.77 4.09 -9.53
N CYS A 196 6.75 4.84 -10.62
CA CYS A 196 5.80 5.92 -10.88
C CYS A 196 4.85 5.54 -12.01
N LEU A 197 3.55 5.47 -11.74
CA LEU A 197 2.54 5.28 -12.77
C LEU A 197 2.04 6.63 -13.29
N SER A 198 2.06 6.81 -14.60
CA SER A 198 1.53 8.01 -15.26
C SER A 198 0.01 7.95 -15.42
N LEU A 199 -0.63 9.10 -15.65
CA LEU A 199 -2.06 9.15 -15.97
C LEU A 199 -2.43 8.31 -17.20
N THR A 200 -1.51 8.17 -18.16
CA THR A 200 -1.71 7.35 -19.36
C THR A 200 -1.32 5.88 -19.16
N GLY A 201 -0.79 5.50 -17.99
CA GLY A 201 -0.46 4.12 -17.63
C GLY A 201 0.98 3.69 -17.96
N TRP A 202 1.85 4.62 -18.34
CA TRP A 202 3.29 4.37 -18.48
C TRP A 202 3.95 4.27 -17.11
N LEU A 203 5.08 3.57 -17.05
CA LEU A 203 5.79 3.28 -15.81
C LEU A 203 7.18 3.93 -15.83
N GLY A 204 7.42 4.85 -14.91
CA GLY A 204 8.75 5.40 -14.62
C GLY A 204 9.37 4.69 -13.43
N VAL A 205 10.68 4.60 -13.39
CA VAL A 205 11.43 3.98 -12.31
C VAL A 205 12.59 4.88 -11.91
N PHE A 206 12.67 5.13 -10.61
CA PHE A 206 13.79 5.82 -9.99
C PHE A 206 14.57 4.85 -9.10
N ASP A 207 15.88 4.79 -9.30
CA ASP A 207 16.82 4.11 -8.42
C ASP A 207 17.42 5.12 -7.42
N PRO A 208 17.12 5.00 -6.12
CA PRO A 208 17.65 5.90 -5.10
C PRO A 208 19.13 5.65 -4.76
N LEU A 209 19.70 4.49 -5.10
CA LEU A 209 21.12 4.19 -4.89
C LEU A 209 21.95 4.79 -6.02
N GLU A 210 21.60 4.46 -7.26
CA GLU A 210 22.34 4.92 -8.44
C GLU A 210 21.93 6.32 -8.91
N HIS A 211 20.88 6.90 -8.31
CA HIS A 211 20.31 8.20 -8.70
C HIS A 211 19.96 8.26 -10.19
N THR A 212 19.31 7.21 -10.69
CA THR A 212 18.92 7.10 -12.10
C THR A 212 17.41 7.15 -12.27
N TRP A 213 16.98 7.78 -13.36
CA TRP A 213 15.58 7.84 -13.76
C TRP A 213 15.41 7.24 -15.16
N SER A 214 14.43 6.35 -15.30
CA SER A 214 14.08 5.76 -16.59
C SER A 214 12.58 5.62 -16.75
N VAL A 215 12.10 5.72 -17.99
CA VAL A 215 10.73 5.33 -18.36
C VAL A 215 10.82 3.94 -18.98
N LEU A 216 10.16 2.98 -18.36
CA LEU A 216 10.18 1.60 -18.82
C LEU A 216 9.40 1.46 -20.13
N ALA A 217 9.92 0.63 -21.03
CA ALA A 217 9.27 0.26 -22.29
C ALA A 217 8.15 -0.77 -22.06
N VAL A 218 7.22 -0.46 -21.16
CA VAL A 218 6.04 -1.27 -20.84
C VAL A 218 4.81 -0.52 -21.34
N PRO A 219 4.12 -1.02 -22.39
CA PRO A 219 2.88 -0.42 -22.85
C PRO A 219 1.85 -0.35 -21.70
N PRO A 220 0.99 0.69 -21.65
CA PRO A 220 -0.07 0.76 -20.66
C PRO A 220 -0.97 -0.48 -20.65
N PRO A 221 -1.55 -0.85 -19.48
CA PRO A 221 -2.53 -1.93 -19.41
C PRO A 221 -3.66 -1.73 -20.43
N LYS A 222 -4.01 -2.77 -21.18
CA LYS A 222 -5.11 -2.72 -22.15
C LYS A 222 -6.44 -2.56 -21.40
N CYS A 223 -7.12 -1.44 -21.60
CA CYS A 223 -8.45 -1.21 -21.07
C CYS A 223 -9.52 -1.50 -22.12
N PRO A 224 -10.69 -2.04 -21.74
CA PRO A 224 -11.85 -2.10 -22.62
C PRO A 224 -12.20 -0.71 -23.16
N GLU A 225 -12.71 -0.61 -24.40
CA GLU A 225 -13.06 0.68 -25.02
C GLU A 225 -14.08 1.50 -24.19
N ASN A 226 -14.90 0.82 -23.37
CA ASN A 226 -15.86 1.47 -22.48
C ASN A 226 -15.21 2.24 -21.31
N PHE A 227 -13.90 2.05 -21.04
CA PHE A 227 -13.17 2.79 -20.01
C PHE A 227 -12.84 4.24 -20.42
N PHE A 228 -13.06 4.65 -21.68
CA PHE A 228 -12.79 6.02 -22.16
C PHE A 228 -13.84 7.07 -21.74
N ALA A 229 -14.67 6.77 -20.73
CA ALA A 229 -15.55 7.76 -20.11
C ALA A 229 -14.75 8.95 -19.53
N LYS A 230 -15.41 10.10 -19.35
CA LYS A 230 -14.84 11.27 -18.65
C LYS A 230 -14.19 10.79 -17.33
N ASN A 231 -12.98 11.28 -17.03
CA ASN A 231 -12.24 10.99 -15.78
C ASN A 231 -11.63 9.58 -15.59
N TRP A 232 -11.47 8.76 -16.63
CA TRP A 232 -10.86 7.41 -16.54
C TRP A 232 -9.50 7.35 -15.81
N TRP A 233 -8.70 8.40 -15.90
CA TRP A 233 -7.40 8.49 -15.22
C TRP A 233 -7.51 8.61 -13.70
N LYS A 234 -8.67 9.03 -13.17
CA LYS A 234 -8.85 9.29 -11.75
C LYS A 234 -9.19 8.02 -10.95
N GLY A 235 -9.71 6.99 -11.61
CA GLY A 235 -10.02 5.68 -11.01
C GLY A 235 -8.85 4.69 -10.98
N LYS A 236 -7.60 5.18 -10.93
CA LYS A 236 -6.40 4.33 -10.95
C LYS A 236 -5.70 4.32 -9.61
N PHE A 237 -5.28 3.15 -9.16
CA PHE A 237 -4.52 2.95 -7.93
C PHE A 237 -3.33 2.04 -8.19
N MET A 238 -2.27 2.18 -7.40
CA MET A 238 -1.05 1.39 -7.53
C MET A 238 -0.62 0.89 -6.15
N SER A 239 -0.25 -0.38 -6.08
CA SER A 239 0.20 -1.04 -4.86
C SER A 239 1.35 -1.99 -5.18
N GLU A 240 2.07 -2.39 -4.15
CA GLU A 240 3.07 -3.45 -4.21
C GLU A 240 2.66 -4.59 -3.30
N HIS A 241 3.04 -5.81 -3.64
CA HIS A 241 2.89 -6.96 -2.76
C HIS A 241 4.02 -7.94 -3.00
N ASN A 242 4.86 -8.21 -2.00
CA ASN A 242 5.93 -9.21 -2.05
C ASN A 242 6.84 -9.06 -3.30
N GLY A 243 7.16 -7.82 -3.67
CA GLY A 243 8.01 -7.54 -4.84
C GLY A 243 7.24 -7.47 -6.17
N ASP A 244 5.95 -7.73 -6.18
CA ASP A 244 5.09 -7.54 -7.35
C ASP A 244 4.50 -6.14 -7.38
N ILE A 245 4.35 -5.60 -8.59
CA ILE A 245 3.70 -4.31 -8.83
C ILE A 245 2.31 -4.56 -9.38
N LEU A 246 1.33 -3.93 -8.74
CA LEU A 246 -0.09 -4.11 -9.02
C LEU A 246 -0.73 -2.77 -9.34
N VAL A 247 -1.60 -2.76 -10.35
CA VAL A 247 -2.39 -1.58 -10.70
C VAL A 247 -3.86 -1.95 -10.76
N ILE A 248 -4.69 -1.11 -10.14
CA ILE A 248 -6.14 -1.27 -10.08
C ILE A 248 -6.75 -0.20 -10.95
N TYR A 249 -7.52 -0.60 -11.95
CA TYR A 249 -8.28 0.27 -12.83
C TYR A 249 -9.75 0.15 -12.46
N THR A 250 -10.39 1.28 -12.21
CA THR A 250 -11.82 1.35 -11.92
C THR A 250 -12.52 2.27 -12.91
N CYS A 251 -13.75 1.92 -13.25
CA CYS A 251 -14.63 2.72 -14.09
C CYS A 251 -16.02 2.74 -13.46
N CYS A 252 -16.79 3.76 -13.79
CA CYS A 252 -18.17 3.89 -13.34
C CYS A 252 -19.07 2.79 -14.00
N SER A 253 -18.80 2.45 -15.26
CA SER A 253 -19.57 1.48 -16.06
C SER A 253 -19.10 0.02 -15.98
N GLU A 254 -17.91 -0.24 -15.43
CA GLU A 254 -17.27 -1.56 -15.47
C GLU A 254 -16.77 -1.99 -14.09
N ASN A 255 -16.58 -3.30 -13.92
CA ASN A 255 -15.94 -3.83 -12.72
C ASN A 255 -14.46 -3.42 -12.63
N PRO A 256 -13.88 -3.33 -11.43
CA PRO A 256 -12.44 -3.11 -11.26
C PRO A 256 -11.64 -4.18 -11.99
N ILE A 257 -10.60 -3.76 -12.71
CA ILE A 257 -9.65 -4.65 -13.36
C ILE A 257 -8.31 -4.49 -12.66
N ILE A 258 -7.71 -5.60 -12.27
CA ILE A 258 -6.42 -5.62 -11.58
C ILE A 258 -5.37 -6.18 -12.55
N PHE A 259 -4.24 -5.50 -12.65
CA PHE A 259 -3.10 -5.93 -13.45
C PHE A 259 -1.87 -6.13 -12.56
N LYS A 260 -1.13 -7.19 -12.85
CA LYS A 260 0.21 -7.45 -12.31
C LYS A 260 1.26 -7.22 -13.40
N LEU A 261 2.34 -6.52 -13.05
CA LEU A 261 3.48 -6.36 -13.95
C LEU A 261 4.28 -7.67 -14.02
N ASP A 262 4.40 -8.24 -15.22
CA ASP A 262 5.39 -9.27 -15.49
C ASP A 262 6.74 -8.57 -15.73
N GLN A 263 7.55 -8.44 -14.68
CA GLN A 263 8.82 -7.71 -14.74
C GLN A 263 9.83 -8.34 -15.69
N SER A 264 9.76 -9.66 -15.90
CA SER A 264 10.67 -10.39 -16.80
C SER A 264 10.36 -10.12 -18.27
N LYS A 265 9.07 -10.05 -18.61
CA LYS A 265 8.59 -9.88 -19.99
C LYS A 265 8.13 -8.45 -20.30
N MET A 266 8.10 -7.56 -19.32
CA MET A 266 7.75 -6.15 -19.43
C MET A 266 6.36 -5.90 -20.03
N PHE A 267 5.35 -6.62 -19.54
CA PHE A 267 3.94 -6.40 -19.91
C PHE A 267 3.00 -6.58 -18.71
N TRP A 268 1.78 -6.04 -18.84
CA TRP A 268 0.74 -6.17 -17.82
C TRP A 268 -0.12 -7.42 -18.04
N ARG A 269 -0.24 -8.24 -16.99
CA ARG A 269 -1.13 -9.40 -16.96
C ARG A 269 -2.36 -9.09 -16.13
N GLU A 270 -3.53 -9.25 -16.71
CA GLU A 270 -4.78 -9.15 -15.97
C GLU A 270 -4.89 -10.29 -14.95
N MET A 271 -5.30 -9.96 -13.72
CA MET A 271 -5.53 -10.90 -12.64
C MET A 271 -7.02 -11.21 -12.53
N LYS A 272 -7.38 -12.50 -12.57
CA LYS A 272 -8.76 -12.98 -12.33
C LYS A 272 -9.04 -13.28 -10.86
N THR A 273 -7.99 -13.48 -10.08
CA THR A 273 -8.01 -13.72 -8.64
C THR A 273 -6.84 -12.94 -8.02
N LEU A 274 -6.90 -12.64 -6.71
CA LEU A 274 -5.77 -12.03 -5.98
C LEU A 274 -5.00 -13.08 -5.15
N ASP A 275 -5.26 -14.37 -5.37
CA ASP A 275 -4.59 -15.49 -4.70
C ASP A 275 -4.60 -15.37 -3.16
N GLY A 276 -5.72 -14.91 -2.60
CA GLY A 276 -5.93 -14.71 -1.17
C GLY A 276 -5.55 -13.32 -0.64
N MET A 277 -4.88 -12.50 -1.46
CA MET A 277 -4.53 -11.11 -1.12
C MET A 277 -5.78 -10.20 -1.11
N THR A 278 -5.68 -9.14 -0.32
CA THR A 278 -6.61 -8.03 -0.26
C THR A 278 -5.88 -6.73 -0.62
N LEU A 279 -6.47 -5.93 -1.51
CA LEU A 279 -5.95 -4.61 -1.87
C LEU A 279 -6.77 -3.51 -1.21
N PHE A 280 -6.10 -2.54 -0.61
CA PHE A 280 -6.71 -1.35 0.00
C PHE A 280 -6.38 -0.14 -0.87
N ALA A 281 -7.26 0.14 -1.81
CA ALA A 281 -7.12 1.21 -2.78
C ALA A 281 -7.38 2.57 -2.13
N SER A 282 -6.41 3.48 -2.27
CA SER A 282 -6.54 4.89 -1.94
C SER A 282 -5.62 5.73 -2.83
N PHE A 283 -6.00 7.00 -3.03
CA PHE A 283 -5.35 7.87 -3.98
C PHE A 283 -3.91 8.22 -3.61
N LEU A 284 -3.65 8.49 -2.32
CA LEU A 284 -2.33 8.93 -1.82
C LEU A 284 -1.38 7.74 -1.63
N SER A 285 -1.86 6.67 -1.01
CA SER A 285 -1.11 5.43 -0.81
C SER A 285 -2.08 4.26 -0.78
N SER A 286 -1.82 3.22 -1.56
CA SER A 286 -2.58 1.97 -1.47
C SER A 286 -1.74 0.91 -0.75
N HIS A 287 -2.43 0.00 -0.07
CA HIS A 287 -1.78 -1.09 0.68
C HIS A 287 -2.24 -2.44 0.12
N SER A 288 -1.44 -3.47 0.34
CA SER A 288 -1.80 -4.86 0.09
C SER A 288 -1.61 -5.67 1.37
N ARG A 289 -2.48 -6.64 1.63
CA ARG A 289 -2.32 -7.58 2.74
C ARG A 289 -2.69 -8.97 2.30
N SER A 290 -1.95 -9.95 2.80
CA SER A 290 -2.32 -11.37 2.75
C SER A 290 -2.68 -11.83 4.15
N ASP A 291 -3.19 -13.04 4.28
CA ASP A 291 -3.48 -13.65 5.58
C ASP A 291 -4.56 -12.91 6.40
N LEU A 292 -5.45 -12.17 5.73
CA LEU A 292 -6.63 -11.59 6.34
C LEU A 292 -7.75 -12.64 6.52
N PRO A 293 -8.73 -12.38 7.42
CA PRO A 293 -9.92 -13.23 7.57
C PRO A 293 -10.67 -13.42 6.24
N GLY A 294 -11.28 -14.60 6.07
CA GLY A 294 -11.81 -15.06 4.78
C GLY A 294 -12.73 -14.09 4.04
N MET A 295 -13.52 -13.27 4.76
CA MET A 295 -14.41 -12.30 4.11
C MET A 295 -13.70 -11.15 3.38
N MET A 296 -12.43 -10.90 3.68
CA MET A 296 -11.64 -9.82 3.07
C MET A 296 -10.75 -10.32 1.93
N ARG A 297 -10.51 -11.63 1.84
CA ARG A 297 -9.63 -12.22 0.82
C ARG A 297 -10.20 -11.97 -0.57
N ASN A 298 -9.32 -12.00 -1.58
CA ASN A 298 -9.68 -11.82 -2.99
C ASN A 298 -10.56 -10.59 -3.24
N SER A 299 -10.30 -9.51 -2.51
CA SER A 299 -11.13 -8.31 -2.56
C SER A 299 -10.30 -7.04 -2.65
N VAL A 300 -10.90 -6.02 -3.28
CA VAL A 300 -10.41 -4.65 -3.29
C VAL A 300 -11.28 -3.82 -2.37
N TYR A 301 -10.71 -3.26 -1.31
CA TYR A 301 -11.34 -2.31 -0.42
C TYR A 301 -11.01 -0.89 -0.87
N PHE A 302 -12.02 -0.05 -0.95
CA PHE A 302 -11.85 1.36 -1.31
C PHE A 302 -12.02 2.24 -0.08
N SER A 303 -11.34 3.37 -0.08
CA SER A 303 -11.27 4.33 1.02
C SER A 303 -12.57 5.17 1.17
N LYS A 304 -13.72 4.49 1.20
CA LYS A 304 -15.06 5.06 1.35
C LYS A 304 -15.95 4.14 2.17
N VAL A 305 -16.51 4.67 3.26
CA VAL A 305 -17.49 3.98 4.10
C VAL A 305 -18.87 4.54 3.79
N ARG A 306 -19.87 3.66 3.63
CA ARG A 306 -21.27 4.09 3.61
C ARG A 306 -21.80 4.13 5.04
N PHE A 307 -22.37 5.28 5.42
CA PHE A 307 -23.00 5.48 6.73
C PHE A 307 -24.15 4.50 6.99
N PHE A 308 -24.89 4.11 5.95
CA PHE A 308 -25.86 3.01 6.05
C PHE A 308 -25.14 1.66 6.14
N GLY A 309 -25.05 1.14 7.36
CA GLY A 309 -24.47 -0.16 7.68
C GLY A 309 -23.00 -0.14 8.12
N LYS A 310 -22.34 1.02 8.14
CA LYS A 310 -20.92 1.19 8.53
C LYS A 310 -20.01 0.16 7.87
N ARG A 311 -20.03 0.10 6.53
CA ARG A 311 -19.16 -0.80 5.75
C ARG A 311 -18.35 -0.01 4.74
N CYS A 312 -17.07 -0.33 4.63
CA CYS A 312 -16.26 0.05 3.48
C CYS A 312 -16.90 -0.51 2.22
N ILE A 313 -16.82 0.26 1.14
CA ILE A 313 -17.11 -0.25 -0.18
C ILE A 313 -15.96 -1.19 -0.57
N SER A 314 -16.30 -2.42 -0.93
CA SER A 314 -15.35 -3.39 -1.46
C SER A 314 -15.86 -4.05 -2.73
N TYR A 315 -14.96 -4.58 -3.54
CA TYR A 315 -15.26 -5.44 -4.67
C TYR A 315 -14.64 -6.82 -4.41
N SER A 316 -15.46 -7.87 -4.41
CA SER A 316 -15.02 -9.26 -4.30
C SER A 316 -14.81 -9.81 -5.70
N LEU A 317 -13.60 -10.34 -5.98
CA LEU A 317 -13.32 -11.05 -7.22
C LEU A 317 -14.01 -12.43 -7.22
N ASP A 318 -14.14 -13.07 -6.06
CA ASP A 318 -14.81 -14.37 -5.92
C ASP A 318 -16.31 -14.27 -6.29
N ASP A 319 -16.97 -13.21 -5.84
CA ASP A 319 -18.39 -12.97 -6.13
C ASP A 319 -18.64 -12.12 -7.37
N CYS A 320 -17.57 -11.59 -7.97
CA CYS A 320 -17.60 -10.62 -9.08
C CYS A 320 -18.56 -9.44 -8.84
N ARG A 321 -18.60 -8.90 -7.61
CA ARG A 321 -19.52 -7.80 -7.26
C ARG A 321 -19.02 -6.86 -6.17
N TYR A 322 -19.62 -5.67 -6.14
CA TYR A 322 -19.46 -4.72 -5.05
C TYR A 322 -20.29 -5.05 -3.81
N TYR A 323 -19.76 -4.65 -2.65
CA TYR A 323 -20.40 -4.68 -1.34
C TYR A 323 -20.33 -3.30 -0.67
N PRO A 324 -21.46 -2.79 -0.12
CA PRO A 324 -22.83 -3.28 -0.32
C PRO A 324 -23.27 -3.21 -1.79
N ARG A 325 -24.26 -4.02 -2.20
CA ARG A 325 -24.76 -4.07 -3.59
C ARG A 325 -25.33 -2.69 -4.03
N LYS A 326 -25.10 -2.33 -5.30
CA LYS A 326 -25.57 -1.15 -6.11
C LYS A 326 -24.87 0.20 -5.86
N GLN A 327 -24.70 1.13 -6.82
CA GLN A 327 -24.82 1.31 -8.28
C GLN A 327 -23.47 1.96 -8.69
N CYS A 328 -23.03 1.81 -9.94
CA CYS A 328 -21.99 2.60 -10.63
C CYS A 328 -21.17 3.56 -9.73
N HIS A 329 -19.91 3.19 -9.43
CA HIS A 329 -19.03 3.97 -8.56
C HIS A 329 -18.01 4.74 -9.39
N ASP A 330 -18.15 6.07 -9.45
CA ASP A 330 -17.08 6.92 -9.96
C ASP A 330 -16.07 7.19 -8.84
N TRP A 331 -15.01 6.38 -8.81
CA TRP A 331 -13.87 6.56 -7.91
C TRP A 331 -13.03 7.79 -8.25
N GLY A 332 -13.25 8.38 -9.43
CA GLY A 332 -12.52 9.53 -9.91
C GLY A 332 -12.96 10.86 -9.32
N GLU A 333 -14.16 10.97 -8.77
CA GLU A 333 -14.67 12.21 -8.18
C GLU A 333 -14.44 12.33 -6.67
N GLN A 334 -13.78 11.36 -6.05
CA GLN A 334 -13.50 11.41 -4.62
C GLN A 334 -12.40 12.43 -4.33
N ASP A 335 -12.62 13.25 -3.29
CA ASP A 335 -11.59 14.12 -2.77
C ASP A 335 -10.48 13.23 -2.17
N PRO A 336 -9.28 13.21 -2.75
CA PRO A 336 -8.20 12.35 -2.28
C PRO A 336 -7.66 12.77 -0.90
N PHE A 337 -8.10 13.91 -0.38
CA PHE A 337 -7.69 14.48 0.89
C PHE A 337 -8.78 14.42 1.96
N GLU A 338 -9.72 13.45 1.89
CA GLU A 338 -10.70 13.20 2.95
C GLU A 338 -10.26 12.10 3.93
N ASN A 339 -9.48 11.12 3.47
CA ASN A 339 -9.09 9.96 4.26
C ASN A 339 -7.88 9.24 3.65
N ILE A 340 -7.27 8.35 4.44
CA ILE A 340 -6.16 7.51 4.00
C ILE A 340 -6.14 6.17 4.75
N TRP A 341 -5.64 5.11 4.12
CA TRP A 341 -5.37 3.85 4.81
C TRP A 341 -4.10 3.97 5.65
N ILE A 342 -4.06 3.37 6.84
CA ILE A 342 -2.87 3.35 7.69
C ILE A 342 -2.77 2.01 8.39
N GLU A 343 -1.56 1.49 8.57
CA GLU A 343 -1.33 0.34 9.44
C GLU A 343 -1.82 0.62 10.86
N PRO A 344 -2.61 -0.28 11.48
CA PRO A 344 -3.00 -0.13 12.87
C PRO A 344 -1.80 -0.32 13.81
N PRO A 345 -1.87 0.20 15.04
CA PRO A 345 -0.85 -0.08 16.05
C PRO A 345 -0.92 -1.54 16.51
N GLU A 346 0.19 -2.05 17.04
CA GLU A 346 0.26 -3.40 17.61
C GLU A 346 -0.60 -3.54 18.87
N ASP A 347 -0.71 -2.47 19.66
CA ASP A 347 -1.57 -2.37 20.82
C ASP A 347 -2.63 -1.26 20.67
N LEU A 348 -3.76 -1.42 21.34
CA LEU A 348 -4.85 -0.42 21.33
C LEU A 348 -4.76 0.55 22.52
N SER A 349 -3.64 0.58 23.23
CA SER A 349 -3.50 1.39 24.46
C SER A 349 -3.68 2.88 24.19
N SER A 350 -3.36 3.33 22.97
CA SER A 350 -3.54 4.71 22.53
C SER A 350 -5.00 5.16 22.49
N PHE A 351 -5.97 4.25 22.50
CA PHE A 351 -7.40 4.54 22.34
C PHE A 351 -8.24 4.34 23.61
N ILE A 352 -7.59 4.12 24.77
CA ILE A 352 -8.25 3.88 26.06
C ILE A 352 -8.60 5.19 26.77
#